data_AF-A0A950C0T3-F1
#
_entry.id   AF-A0A950C0T3-F1
#
_cell.length_a   1.000
_cell.length_b   1.000
_cell.length_c   1.000
_cell.angle_alpha   90.00
_cell.angle_beta   90.00
_cell.angle_gamma   90.00
#
_symmetry.space_group_name_H-M   'P 1'
#
loop_
_entity.id
_entity.type
_entity.pdbx_description
1 polymer ?
#
loop_
_entity_poly.entity_id
_entity_poly.type
_entity_poly.pdbx_seq_one_letter_code
_entity_poly.pdbx_strand_id
1 'polypeptide(L)' 'MRVTTDAVQILGGFGYSTEYPTERMMRDAKITQIYEGTQQIQRIVIARQLLGK' A
#
# COMPACT_ATOMS: atom_id res chain seq x y z
N MET A 1 -1.17 -1.50 2.32
CA MET A 1 -2.58 -1.70 1.93
C MET A 1 -3.47 -2.23 3.04
N ARG A 2 -3.18 -3.34 3.72
CA ARG A 2 -4.08 -3.94 4.75
C ARG A 2 -4.78 -2.90 5.65
N VAL A 3 -4.01 -2.06 6.34
CA VAL A 3 -4.54 -1.03 7.26
C VAL A 3 -5.51 -0.06 6.57
N THR A 4 -5.16 0.47 5.39
CA THR A 4 -6.00 1.44 4.71
C THR A 4 -7.24 0.80 4.08
N THR A 5 -7.12 -0.44 3.62
CA THR A 5 -8.28 -1.23 3.14
C THR A 5 -9.25 -1.53 4.27
N ASP A 6 -8.76 -1.97 5.43
CA ASP A 6 -9.60 -2.25 6.61
C ASP A 6 -10.29 -0.96 7.10
N ALA A 7 -9.56 0.16 7.11
CA ALA A 7 -10.12 1.47 7.49
C ALA A 7 -11.26 1.92 6.56
N VAL A 8 -11.12 1.75 5.23
CA VAL A 8 -12.19 2.04 4.28
C VAL A 8 -13.39 1.12 4.52
N GLN A 9 -13.16 -0.16 4.79
CA GLN A 9 -14.23 -1.12 5.06
C GLN A 9 -15.01 -0.79 6.33
N ILE A 10 -14.34 -0.36 7.40
CA ILE A 10 -14.97 0.06 8.66
C ILE A 10 -15.81 1.32 8.48
N LEU A 11 -15.31 2.30 7.72
CA LEU A 11 -15.99 3.58 7.48
C LEU A 11 -17.10 3.48 6.41
N GLY A 12 -17.19 2.37 5.68
CA GLY A 12 -18.19 2.15 4.65
C GLY A 12 -18.16 3.24 3.57
N GLY A 13 -19.33 3.78 3.21
CA GLY A 13 -19.44 4.83 2.18
C GLY A 13 -18.62 6.09 2.50
N PHE A 14 -18.49 6.46 3.77
CA PHE A 14 -17.67 7.61 4.18
C PHE A 14 -16.18 7.36 4.00
N GLY A 15 -15.74 6.10 4.01
CA GLY A 15 -14.35 5.72 3.72
C GLY A 15 -13.94 5.93 2.26
N TYR A 16 -14.93 6.04 1.36
CA TYR A 16 -14.72 6.29 -0.08
C TYR A 16 -15.08 7.72 -0.50
N SER A 17 -15.67 8.51 0.41
CA SER A 17 -16.00 9.91 0.18
C SER A 17 -14.74 10.77 0.22
N THR A 18 -14.66 11.78 -0.66
CA THR A 18 -13.58 12.77 -0.65
C THR A 18 -13.69 13.77 0.50
N GLU A 19 -14.78 13.74 1.27
CA GLU A 19 -14.95 14.54 2.48
C GLU A 19 -13.99 14.13 3.60
N TYR A 20 -13.57 12.85 3.63
CA TYR A 20 -12.66 12.30 4.62
C TYR A 20 -11.36 11.84 3.96
N PRO A 21 -10.19 11.97 4.63
CA PRO A 21 -8.90 11.68 4.02
C PRO A 21 -8.65 10.19 3.76
N THR A 22 -9.50 9.29 4.26
CA THR A 22 -9.30 7.84 4.23
C THR A 22 -9.13 7.31 2.80
N GLU A 23 -9.94 7.79 1.84
CA GLU A 23 -9.84 7.37 0.45
C GLU A 23 -8.47 7.72 -0.15
N ARG A 24 -7.98 8.93 0.15
CA ARG A 24 -6.68 9.41 -0.32
C ARG A 24 -5.56 8.59 0.28
N MET A 25 -5.62 8.32 1.57
CA MET A 25 -4.65 7.48 2.26
C MET A 25 -4.61 6.05 1.68
N MET A 26 -5.76 5.50 1.27
CA MET A 26 -5.80 4.22 0.57
C MET A 26 -5.08 4.27 -0.78
N ARG A 27 -5.28 5.33 -1.58
CA ARG A 27 -4.58 5.53 -2.86
C ARG A 27 -3.07 5.70 -2.68
N ASP A 28 -2.66 6.52 -1.71
CA ASP A 28 -1.24 6.75 -1.40
C ASP A 28 -0.55 5.46 -0.90
N ALA A 29 -1.25 4.66 -0.11
CA ALA A 29 -0.75 3.35 0.30
C ALA A 29 -0.60 2.36 -0.87
N LYS A 30 -1.29 2.58 -2.01
CA LYS A 30 -1.16 1.74 -3.21
C LYS A 30 -0.01 2.20 -4.09
N ILE A 31 0.17 3.50 -4.28
CA ILE A 31 1.26 4.03 -5.13
C ILE A 31 2.62 3.66 -4.57
N THR A 32 2.78 3.69 -3.25
CA THR A 32 4.01 3.24 -2.56
C THR A 32 4.38 1.77 -2.80
N GLN A 33 3.45 0.94 -3.27
CA GLN A 33 3.75 -0.45 -3.64
C GLN A 33 4.31 -0.62 -5.05
N ILE A 34 4.27 0.43 -5.87
CA ILE A 34 4.57 0.41 -7.31
C ILE A 34 5.72 1.36 -7.63
N TYR A 35 5.67 2.56 -7.07
CA TYR A 35 6.68 3.60 -7.24
C TYR A 35 7.97 3.28 -6.46
N GLU A 36 9.11 3.75 -6.96
CA GLU A 36 10.47 3.46 -6.42
C GLU A 36 10.80 1.96 -6.29
N GLY A 37 10.24 1.16 -7.19
CA GLY A 37 10.42 -0.29 -7.23
C GLY A 37 9.26 -1.01 -6.59
N THR A 38 8.67 -1.93 -7.34
CA THR A 38 7.52 -2.70 -6.86
C THR A 38 7.89 -3.57 -5.67
N GLN A 39 6.89 -3.93 -4.85
CA GLN A 39 7.10 -4.84 -3.71
C GLN A 39 7.82 -6.15 -4.11
N GLN A 40 7.59 -6.65 -5.33
CA GLN A 40 8.24 -7.85 -5.87
C GLN A 40 9.72 -7.60 -6.14
N ILE A 41 10.08 -6.47 -6.75
CA ILE A 41 11.48 -6.10 -6.99
C ILE A 41 12.22 -5.92 -5.67
N GLN A 42 11.62 -5.21 -4.71
CA GLN A 42 12.22 -5.04 -3.38
C GLN A 42 12.49 -6.38 -2.69
N ARG A 43 11.55 -7.35 -2.78
CA ARG A 43 11.77 -8.72 -2.27
C ARG A 43 12.93 -9.43 -2.96
N ILE A 44 13.08 -9.28 -4.27
CA ILE A 44 14.19 -9.88 -5.04
C ILE A 44 15.52 -9.27 -4.60
N VAL A 45 15.60 -7.94 -4.43
CA VAL A 45 16.81 -7.25 -3.97
C VAL A 45 17.22 -7.75 -2.59
N ILE A 46 16.27 -7.83 -1.65
CA ILE A 46 16.51 -8.37 -0.30
C ILE A 46 16.95 -9.83 -0.37
N ALA A 47 16.28 -10.66 -1.18
CA ALA A 47 16.65 -12.08 -1.33
C ALA A 47 18.06 -12.26 -1.89
N ARG A 48 18.47 -11.46 -2.87
CA ARG A 48 19.84 -11.46 -3.40
C ARG A 48 20.87 -11.06 -2.36
N GLN A 49 20.56 -10.09 -1.51
CA GLN A 49 21.46 -9.66 -0.44
C GLN A 49 21.62 -10.71 0.67
N LEU A 50 20.56 -11.46 0.97
CA LEU A 50 20.57 -12.47 2.04
C LEU A 50 21.09 -13.84 1.59
N LEU A 51 20.77 -14.26 0.36
CA LEU A 51 21.04 -15.60 -0.17
C LEU A 51 22.13 -15.62 -1.24
N GLY A 52 22.64 -14.46 -1.64
CA GLY A 52 23.72 -14.35 -2.61
C GLY A 52 24.99 -15.01 -2.08
N LYS A 53 25.38 -16.11 -2.71
CA LYS A 53 26.79 -16.44 -2.87
C LYS A 53 27.43 -15.47 -3.85
#